data_AF-A0A2E6PLX1-F1
#
_entry.id   AF-A0A2E6PLX1-F1
#
_cell.length_a   1.000
_cell.length_b   1.000
_cell.length_c   1.000
_cell.angle_alpha   90.00
_cell.angle_beta   90.00
_cell.angle_gamma   90.00
#
_symmetry.space_group_name_H-M   'P 1'
#
loop_
_entity.id
_entity.type
_entity.pdbx_description
1 polymer ?
#
loop_
_entity_poly.entity_id
_entity_poly.type
_entity_poly.pdbx_seq_one_letter_code
_entity_poly.pdbx_strand_id
1 'polypeptide(L)'
;MSLAPHRVDYSPIIERRPIKWPNGERVALWIAPNVEHYEYMPVQYGPRDPWPRTPYPDVQQYSYRDYGNRVGFWRMLEVLDQYK
;
A
#
# COMPACT_ATOMS: atom_id res chain seq x y z
N MET A 1 3.87 11.65 18.87
CA MET A 1 2.98 12.83 18.83
C MET A 1 1.66 12.40 18.20
N SER A 2 0.53 12.64 18.86
CA SER A 2 -0.78 12.47 18.22
C SER A 2 -0.94 13.53 17.12
N LEU A 3 -1.53 13.15 16.00
CA LEU A 3 -1.87 14.09 14.95
C LEU A 3 -2.98 15.03 15.48
N ALA A 4 -2.95 16.31 15.09
CA ALA A 4 -3.99 17.25 15.46
C ALA A 4 -5.38 16.72 15.03
N PRO A 5 -6.42 16.84 15.89
CA PRO A 5 -7.79 16.47 15.53
C PRO A 5 -8.33 17.36 14.40
N HIS A 6 -9.45 16.96 13.78
CA HIS A 6 -10.13 17.72 12.72
C HIS A 6 -9.32 17.99 11.44
N ARG A 7 -8.54 17.01 10.97
CA ARG A 7 -7.80 17.14 9.69
C ARG A 7 -8.68 17.31 8.46
N VAL A 8 -9.95 16.91 8.56
CA VAL A 8 -10.95 17.03 7.50
C VAL A 8 -12.26 17.46 8.12
N ASP A 9 -12.97 18.34 7.42
CA ASP A 9 -14.31 18.75 7.81
C ASP A 9 -15.27 17.56 7.69
N TYR A 10 -16.21 17.49 8.63
CA TYR A 10 -17.29 16.53 8.55
C TYR A 10 -18.22 16.88 7.37
N SER A 11 -18.47 15.92 6.50
CA SER A 11 -19.39 16.06 5.38
C SER A 11 -20.34 14.85 5.35
N PRO A 12 -21.58 14.99 5.84
CA PRO A 12 -22.54 13.89 5.88
C PRO A 12 -23.01 13.52 4.47
N ILE A 13 -23.36 12.26 4.26
CA ILE A 13 -23.75 11.74 2.94
C ILE A 13 -24.97 12.46 2.35
N ILE A 14 -25.89 12.92 3.21
CA ILE A 14 -27.12 13.62 2.82
C ILE A 14 -26.89 15.06 2.33
N GLU A 15 -25.78 15.69 2.72
CA GLU A 15 -25.40 17.05 2.28
C GLU A 15 -24.24 17.03 1.28
N ARG A 16 -23.62 15.87 1.06
CA ARG A 16 -22.47 15.73 0.18
C ARG A 16 -22.87 16.02 -1.25
N ARG A 17 -22.25 17.04 -1.84
CA ARG A 17 -22.47 17.39 -3.25
C ARG A 17 -22.09 16.20 -4.14
N PRO A 18 -22.87 15.91 -5.20
CA PRO A 18 -22.54 14.84 -6.13
C PRO A 18 -21.17 15.09 -6.77
N ILE A 19 -20.29 14.09 -6.72
CA ILE A 19 -19.03 14.12 -7.46
C ILE A 19 -19.34 13.95 -8.95
N LYS A 20 -18.78 14.83 -9.78
CA LYS A 20 -18.89 14.76 -11.25
C LYS A 20 -17.54 14.40 -11.82
N TRP A 21 -17.41 13.17 -12.32
CA TRP A 21 -16.21 12.71 -12.99
C TRP A 21 -16.19 13.19 -14.46
N PRO A 22 -15.00 13.26 -15.08
CA PRO A 22 -14.89 13.47 -16.52
C PRO A 22 -15.78 12.48 -17.29
N ASN A 23 -16.26 12.89 -18.47
CA ASN A 23 -17.12 12.09 -19.36
C ASN A 23 -18.47 11.66 -18.75
N GLY A 24 -18.85 12.15 -17.57
CA GLY A 24 -20.11 11.76 -16.91
C GLY A 24 -20.05 10.39 -16.21
N GLU A 25 -18.85 9.87 -15.98
CA GLU A 25 -18.65 8.57 -15.33
C GLU A 25 -19.21 8.54 -13.90
N ARG A 26 -19.60 7.35 -13.45
CA ARG A 26 -20.23 7.15 -12.14
C ARG A 26 -19.24 6.76 -11.04
N VAL A 27 -18.07 6.25 -11.40
CA VAL A 27 -17.05 5.74 -10.49
C VAL A 27 -15.66 6.11 -11.02
N ALA A 28 -14.78 6.53 -10.13
CA ALA A 28 -13.35 6.59 -10.39
C ALA A 28 -12.66 5.42 -9.68
N LEU A 29 -11.84 4.66 -10.40
CA LEU A 29 -11.01 3.59 -9.86
C LEU A 29 -9.55 4.06 -9.87
N TRP A 30 -8.91 4.07 -8.71
CA TRP A 30 -7.50 4.34 -8.58
C TRP A 30 -6.77 3.06 -8.16
N ILE A 31 -5.92 2.55 -9.05
CA ILE A 31 -5.05 1.42 -8.78
C ILE A 31 -3.70 2.00 -8.35
N ALA A 32 -3.28 1.74 -7.12
CA ALA A 32 -2.06 2.27 -6.53
C ALA A 32 -1.17 1.14 -6.02
N PRO A 33 -0.37 0.49 -6.88
CA PRO A 33 0.52 -0.58 -6.43
C PRO A 33 1.67 -0.04 -5.57
N ASN A 34 1.82 -0.58 -4.37
CA ASN A 34 2.94 -0.27 -3.50
C ASN A 34 4.19 -1.04 -3.97
N VAL A 35 5.32 -0.33 -4.05
CA VAL A 35 6.65 -0.94 -4.27
C VAL A 35 7.46 -0.69 -3.01
N GLU A 36 7.75 -1.76 -2.28
CA GLU A 36 8.36 -1.70 -0.96
C GLU A 36 9.60 -2.58 -0.90
N HIS A 37 10.63 -2.10 -0.20
CA HIS A 37 11.83 -2.87 0.10
C HIS A 37 11.92 -3.10 1.60
N TYR A 38 12.36 -4.30 1.97
CA TYR A 38 12.56 -4.71 3.36
C TYR A 38 13.97 -5.28 3.49
N GLU A 39 14.64 -5.00 4.61
CA GLU A 39 15.99 -5.51 4.81
C GLU A 39 16.00 -7.01 5.16
N TYR A 40 16.99 -7.73 4.62
CA TYR A 40 17.25 -9.14 4.97
C TYR A 40 17.73 -9.30 6.41
N MET A 41 18.53 -8.32 6.86
CA MET A 41 19.05 -8.20 8.22
C MET A 41 18.66 -6.81 8.73
N PRO A 42 17.42 -6.63 9.19
CA PRO A 42 16.98 -5.32 9.64
C PRO A 42 17.69 -4.95 10.95
N VAL A 43 17.98 -3.66 11.09
CA VAL A 43 18.46 -3.11 12.35
C VAL A 43 17.25 -2.97 13.28
N GLN A 44 17.37 -3.43 14.53
CA GLN A 44 16.34 -3.16 15.54
C GLN A 44 16.25 -1.65 15.77
N TYR A 45 15.10 -1.05 15.46
CA TYR A 45 14.85 0.36 15.67
C TYR A 45 13.79 0.57 16.76
N GLY A 46 14.25 0.91 17.97
CA GLY A 46 13.39 1.06 19.13
C GLY A 46 12.80 -0.27 19.61
N PRO A 47 11.60 -0.28 20.23
CA PRO A 47 11.03 -1.50 20.82
C PRO A 47 10.39 -2.45 19.82
N ARG A 48 10.45 -2.14 18.51
CA ARG A 48 9.78 -2.92 17.47
C ARG A 48 10.80 -3.73 16.69
N ASP A 49 10.65 -5.05 16.82
CA ASP A 49 11.26 -6.02 15.94
C ASP A 49 10.40 -6.13 14.66
N PRO A 50 10.95 -5.84 13.46
CA PRO A 50 10.22 -6.01 12.20
C PRO A 50 9.87 -7.47 11.86
N TRP A 51 10.64 -8.45 12.33
CA TRP A 51 10.42 -9.89 12.09
C TRP A 51 10.59 -10.74 13.37
N PRO A 52 9.71 -10.60 14.38
CA PRO A 52 9.94 -11.17 15.73
C PRO A 52 9.81 -12.70 15.81
N ARG A 53 9.55 -13.37 14.69
CA ARG A 53 9.23 -14.79 14.64
C ARG A 53 10.47 -15.68 14.90
N THR A 54 11.65 -15.26 14.44
CA THR A 54 12.91 -16.03 14.52
C THR A 54 14.09 -15.06 14.56
N PRO A 55 15.25 -15.45 15.14
CA PRO A 55 16.48 -14.71 14.94
C PRO A 55 16.74 -14.46 13.45
N TYR A 56 17.23 -13.27 13.13
CA TYR A 56 17.47 -12.89 11.74
C TYR A 56 18.59 -13.71 11.10
N PRO A 57 18.47 -14.03 9.81
CA PRO A 57 17.38 -13.62 8.92
C PRO A 57 16.12 -14.49 9.07
N ASP A 58 14.94 -13.84 9.03
CA ASP A 58 13.69 -14.54 8.77
C ASP A 58 13.55 -14.80 7.27
N VAL A 59 14.15 -15.89 6.79
CA VAL A 59 14.15 -16.26 5.36
C VAL A 59 12.74 -16.39 4.80
N GLN A 60 11.80 -16.93 5.59
CA GLN A 60 10.42 -17.12 5.13
C GLN A 60 9.75 -15.77 4.90
N GLN A 61 9.82 -14.86 5.87
CA GLN A 61 9.20 -13.54 5.74
C GLN A 61 9.86 -12.73 4.63
N TYR A 62 11.19 -12.73 4.55
CA TYR A 62 11.91 -11.99 3.52
C TYR A 62 11.57 -12.48 2.10
N SER A 63 11.53 -13.80 1.90
CA SER A 63 11.29 -14.41 0.58
C SER A 63 9.97 -13.97 -0.07
N TYR A 64 8.91 -13.72 0.71
CA TYR A 64 7.65 -13.20 0.16
C TYR A 64 7.79 -11.79 -0.43
N ARG A 65 8.59 -10.93 0.21
CA ARG A 65 8.81 -9.53 -0.23
C ARG A 65 9.76 -9.49 -1.41
N ASP A 66 10.81 -10.30 -1.36
CA ASP A 66 11.73 -10.50 -2.48
C ASP A 66 11.00 -11.01 -3.72
N TYR A 67 10.11 -12.01 -3.57
CA TYR A 67 9.25 -12.46 -4.67
C TYR A 67 8.35 -11.34 -5.22
N GLY A 68 7.76 -10.54 -4.33
CA GLY A 68 6.95 -9.38 -4.73
C GLY A 68 7.69 -8.46 -5.68
N ASN A 69 8.93 -8.06 -5.34
CA ASN A 69 9.73 -7.15 -6.16
C ASN A 69 10.32 -7.82 -7.41
N ARG A 70 10.72 -9.09 -7.32
CA ARG A 70 11.37 -9.80 -8.43
C ARG A 70 10.40 -10.35 -9.46
N VAL A 71 9.18 -10.69 -9.07
CA VAL A 71 8.22 -11.43 -9.92
C VAL A 71 6.82 -10.83 -9.83
N GLY A 72 6.28 -10.67 -8.62
CA GLY A 72 4.87 -10.31 -8.42
C GLY A 72 4.50 -8.96 -9.05
N PHE A 73 5.36 -7.95 -8.85
CA PHE A 73 5.18 -6.60 -9.40
C PHE A 73 5.08 -6.62 -10.92
N TRP A 74 6.00 -7.32 -11.59
CA TRP A 74 6.03 -7.39 -13.05
C TRP A 74 4.83 -8.11 -13.64
N ARG A 75 4.40 -9.22 -13.03
CA ARG A 75 3.19 -9.93 -13.45
C ARG A 75 1.93 -9.08 -13.34
N MET A 76 1.84 -8.25 -12.29
CA MET A 76 0.73 -7.32 -12.13
C MET A 76 0.78 -6.21 -13.18
N LEU A 77 1.96 -5.65 -13.48
CA LEU A 77 2.12 -4.67 -14.54
C LEU A 77 1.70 -5.23 -15.91
N GLU A 78 2.07 -6.48 -16.23
CA GLU A 78 1.65 -7.14 -17.47
C GLU A 78 0.12 -7.17 -17.64
N VAL A 79 -0.62 -7.45 -16.57
CA VAL A 79 -2.10 -7.43 -16.61
C VAL A 79 -2.63 -6.00 -16.74
N LEU A 80 -2.08 -5.05 -15.98
CA LEU A 80 -2.53 -3.66 -16.06
C LEU A 80 -2.26 -3.04 -17.43
N ASP A 81 -1.13 -3.35 -18.06
CA ASP A 81 -0.76 -2.87 -19.39
C ASP A 81 -1.68 -3.41 -20.50
N GLN A 82 -2.35 -4.55 -20.29
CA GLN A 82 -3.35 -5.10 -21.21
C GLN A 82 -4.64 -4.26 -21.26
N TYR A 83 -4.95 -3.51 -20.20
CA TYR A 83 -6.19 -2.73 -20.09
C TYR A 83 -5.85 -1.24 -20.00
N LYS A 84 -5.96 -0.53 -21.13
CA LYS A 84 -5.74 0.91 -21.25
C LYS A 84 -7.04 1.68 -21.42
#